data_AF-A0A6J4MPM2-F1
#
_entry.id   AF-A0A6J4MPM2-F1
#
_cell.length_a   1.000
_cell.length_b   1.000
_cell.length_c   1.000
_cell.angle_alpha   90.00
_cell.angle_beta   90.00
_cell.angle_gamma   90.00
#
_symmetry.space_group_name_H-M   'P 1'
#
loop_
_entity.id
_entity.type
_entity.pdbx_description
1 polymer ?
#
loop_
_entity_poly.entity_id
_entity_poly.type
_entity_poly.pdbx_seq_one_letter_code
_entity_poly.pdbx_strand_id
1 'polypeptide(L)' 'MIFLFPSDYFNPKQVDEMYIDQAASLNKAGSNTAAICLESLGDNSPKISPPLPQNSEVVYRGWMLSPEVLEVDRP' A
#
# COMPACT_ATOMS: atom_id res chain seq x y z
N MET A 1 -5.70 11.78 -1.73
CA MET A 1 -4.58 10.85 -1.95
C MET A 1 -4.21 10.15 -0.63
N ILE A 2 -4.06 8.83 -0.65
CA ILE A 2 -3.67 7.99 0.49
C ILE A 2 -2.37 7.27 0.14
N PHE A 3 -1.39 7.29 1.04
CA PHE A 3 -0.16 6.53 0.85
C PHE A 3 -0.33 5.12 1.43
N LEU A 4 -0.21 4.12 0.55
CA LEU A 4 -0.39 2.72 0.91
C LEU A 4 0.96 2.02 1.01
N PHE A 5 1.23 1.44 2.17
CA PHE A 5 2.47 0.74 2.46
C PHE A 5 2.24 -0.76 2.59
N PRO A 6 3.26 -1.60 2.34
CA PRO A 6 3.27 -2.98 2.82
C PRO A 6 2.98 -3.04 4.32
N SER A 7 2.18 -4.01 4.75
CA SER A 7 2.04 -4.31 6.16
C SER A 7 3.19 -5.15 6.68
N ASP A 8 3.43 -5.08 7.98
CA ASP A 8 4.30 -6.02 8.68
C ASP A 8 3.76 -7.46 8.56
N TYR A 9 4.68 -8.42 8.42
CA TYR A 9 4.35 -9.84 8.24
C TYR A 9 3.66 -10.44 9.48
N PHE A 10 4.07 -10.04 10.69
CA PHE A 10 3.51 -10.53 11.95
C PHE A 10 2.27 -9.72 12.38
N ASN A 11 2.18 -8.46 11.97
CA ASN A 11 1.07 -7.57 12.29
C ASN A 11 0.52 -6.87 11.04
N PRO A 12 -0.50 -7.44 10.37
CA PRO A 12 -1.03 -6.92 9.11
C PRO A 12 -1.75 -5.56 9.22
N LYS A 13 -1.91 -5.03 10.44
CA LYS A 13 -2.47 -3.68 10.69
C LYS A 13 -1.40 -2.60 10.82
N GLN A 14 -0.12 -3.00 10.89
CA GLN A 14 1.00 -2.11 11.04
C GLN A 14 1.75 -2.01 9.72
N VAL A 15 2.29 -0.83 9.44
CA VAL A 15 3.21 -0.63 8.31
C VAL A 15 4.49 -1.41 8.57
N ASP A 16 5.01 -2.07 7.53
CA ASP A 16 6.30 -2.77 7.56
C ASP A 16 7.42 -1.87 8.11
N GLU A 17 8.29 -2.43 8.94
CA GLU A 17 9.35 -1.72 9.66
C GLU A 17 10.22 -0.84 8.76
N MET A 18 10.50 -1.28 7.53
CA MET A 18 11.30 -0.54 6.55
C MET A 18 10.66 0.80 6.14
N TYR A 19 9.35 0.95 6.32
CA TYR A 19 8.58 2.12 5.91
C TYR A 19 7.96 2.89 7.07
N ILE A 20 8.11 2.44 8.31
CA ILE A 20 7.49 3.07 9.49
C ILE A 20 7.84 4.56 9.59
N ASP A 21 9.11 4.93 9.41
CA ASP A 21 9.54 6.32 9.49
C ASP A 21 8.99 7.19 8.36
N GLN A 22 8.83 6.63 7.16
CA GLN A 22 8.21 7.32 6.03
C GLN A 22 6.71 7.56 6.29
N ALA A 23 5.99 6.53 6.74
CA ALA A 23 4.58 6.64 7.08
C ALA A 23 4.36 7.64 8.22
N ALA A 24 5.20 7.63 9.25
CA ALA A 24 5.16 8.59 10.34
C ALA A 24 5.40 10.02 9.86
N SER A 25 6.36 10.22 8.96
CA SER A 25 6.67 11.54 8.39
C SER A 25 5.51 12.09 7.54
N LEU A 26 4.88 11.24 6.73
CA LEU A 26 3.70 11.62 5.94
C LEU A 26 2.49 11.95 6.82
N ASN A 27 2.23 11.15 7.85
CA ASN A 27 1.18 11.45 8.83
C ASN A 27 1.43 12.79 9.54
N LYS A 28 2.67 13.05 9.97
CA LYS A 28 3.07 14.34 10.57
C LYS A 28 2.89 15.52 9.60
N ALA A 29 3.02 15.28 8.31
CA ALA A 29 2.77 16.27 7.25
C ALA A 29 1.27 16.41 6.88
N GLY A 30 0.36 15.71 7.57
CA GLY A 30 -1.09 15.78 7.34
C GLY A 30 -1.60 14.89 6.21
N SER A 31 -0.78 13.95 5.71
CA SER A 31 -1.22 12.97 4.71
C SER A 31 -1.82 11.73 5.37
N ASN A 32 -2.79 11.11 4.72
CA ASN A 32 -3.36 9.84 5.17
C ASN A 32 -2.47 8.67 4.73
N THR A 33 -2.28 7.70 5.63
CA THR A 33 -1.55 6.46 5.33
C THR A 33 -2.37 5.22 5.66
N ALA A 34 -2.14 4.13 4.94
CA ALA A 34 -2.68 2.81 5.24
C ALA A 34 -1.66 1.70 4.96
N ALA A 35 -1.89 0.51 5.50
CA ALA A 35 -1.10 -0.69 5.29
C ALA A 35 -1.93 -1.74 4.52
N ILE A 36 -1.31 -2.44 3.56
CA ILE A 36 -1.91 -3.57 2.82
C ILE A 36 -1.17 -4.87 3.12
N CYS A 37 -1.94 -5.91 3.43
CA CYS A 37 -1.43 -7.27 3.64
C CYS A 37 -1.11 -7.92 2.31
N LEU A 38 0.17 -8.23 2.12
CA LEU A 38 0.72 -8.71 0.86
C LEU A 38 0.26 -10.15 0.54
N GLU A 39 -0.01 -10.93 1.57
CA GLU A 39 -0.54 -12.30 1.48
C GLU A 39 -1.98 -12.32 0.95
N SER A 40 -2.69 -11.18 1.01
CA SER A 40 -4.02 -11.00 0.44
C SER A 40 -4.00 -10.29 -0.93
N LEU A 41 -2.81 -9.95 -1.42
CA LEU A 41 -2.59 -9.27 -2.69
C LEU A 41 -2.72 -10.30 -3.83
N GLY A 42 -3.96 -10.55 -4.25
CA GLY A 42 -4.31 -11.62 -5.19
C GLY A 42 -5.67 -12.23 -4.90
N ASP A 43 -6.17 -12.03 -3.70
CA ASP A 43 -7.55 -12.34 -3.35
C ASP A 43 -8.51 -11.29 -3.94
N ASN A 44 -9.77 -11.67 -4.14
CA ASN A 44 -10.84 -10.73 -4.53
C ASN A 44 -11.08 -9.61 -3.49
N SER A 45 -10.47 -9.71 -2.30
CA SER A 45 -10.64 -8.76 -1.21
C SER A 45 -9.32 -8.53 -0.45
N PRO A 46 -8.46 -7.59 -0.91
CA PRO A 46 -7.23 -7.26 -0.21
C PRO A 46 -7.53 -6.70 1.18
N LYS A 47 -6.77 -7.13 2.18
CA LYS A 47 -6.88 -6.67 3.55
C LYS A 47 -6.06 -5.39 3.73
N ILE A 48 -6.75 -4.28 3.95
CA ILE A 48 -6.15 -2.95 4.12
C ILE A 48 -6.55 -2.37 5.48
N SER A 49 -5.61 -1.72 6.16
CA SER A 49 -5.83 -1.07 7.46
C SER A 49 -5.22 0.34 7.53
N PRO A 50 -6.00 1.39 7.86
CA PRO A 50 -7.46 1.37 7.96
C PRO A 50 -8.14 1.12 6.59
N PRO A 51 -9.42 0.70 6.55
CA PRO A 51 -10.16 0.56 5.31
C PRO A 51 -10.16 1.85 4.49
N LEU A 52 -9.99 1.73 3.17
CA LEU A 52 -9.96 2.89 2.29
C LEU A 52 -11.39 3.29 1.88
N PRO A 53 -11.71 4.60 1.84
CA PRO A 53 -12.94 5.06 1.22
C PRO A 53 -12.99 4.66 -0.27
N GLN A 54 -14.20 4.37 -0.75
CA GLN A 54 -14.40 4.06 -2.16
C GLN A 54 -13.94 5.23 -3.06
N ASN A 55 -13.34 4.91 -4.20
CA ASN A 55 -12.77 5.89 -5.16
C ASN A 55 -11.65 6.77 -4.58
N SER A 56 -10.98 6.34 -3.51
CA SER A 56 -9.78 7.01 -3.03
C SER A 56 -8.65 6.88 -4.03
N GLU A 57 -7.97 8.00 -4.31
CA GLU A 57 -6.69 7.98 -5.00
C GLU A 57 -5.60 7.45 -4.04
N VAL A 58 -4.88 6.43 -4.48
CA VAL A 58 -3.88 5.71 -3.66
C VAL A 58 -2.53 5.72 -4.35
N VAL A 59 -1.47 6.00 -3.59
CA VAL A 59 -0.08 5.86 -4.02
C VAL A 59 0.54 4.72 -3.23
N TYR A 60 0.81 3.60 -3.90
CA TYR A 60 1.52 2.49 -3.28
C TYR A 60 3.02 2.80 -3.16
N ARG A 61 3.60 2.48 -2.01
CA ARG A 61 4.99 2.81 -1.62
C ARG A 61 5.83 1.58 -1.27
N GLY A 62 5.43 0.40 -1.70
CA GLY A 62 6.20 -0.84 -1.52
C GLY A 62 7.02 -1.22 -2.75
N TRP A 63 7.86 -2.23 -2.58
CA TRP A 63 8.75 -2.75 -3.62
C TRP A 63 8.09 -3.80 -4.54
N MET A 64 6.96 -4.39 -4.13
CA MET A 64 6.37 -5.57 -4.80
C MET A 64 5.39 -5.28 -5.93
N LEU A 65 4.75 -4.11 -5.95
CA LEU A 65 3.92 -3.72 -7.09
C LEU A 65 4.81 -3.04 -8.10
N SER A 66 5.43 -3.85 -8.97
CA SER A 66 5.84 -3.31 -10.26
C SER A 66 4.55 -2.98 -11.00
N PRO A 67 4.41 -1.80 -11.64
CA PRO A 67 3.40 -1.68 -12.67
C PRO A 67 3.70 -2.82 -13.63
N GLU A 68 2.76 -3.74 -13.83
CA GLU A 68 2.90 -4.70 -14.91
C GLU A 68 3.33 -3.86 -16.11
N VAL A 69 4.54 -4.13 -16.61
CA VAL A 69 4.92 -3.61 -17.90
C VAL A 69 3.86 -4.22 -18.78
N LEU A 70 2.85 -3.41 -19.12
CA LEU A 70 1.98 -3.68 -20.23
C LEU A 70 2.96 -3.82 -21.38
N GLU A 71 3.41 -5.05 -21.64
CA GLU A 71 3.98 -5.44 -22.91
C GLU A 71 2.82 -5.27 -23.88
N VAL A 72 2.63 -4.02 -24.29
CA VAL A 72 1.97 -3.70 -25.53
C VAL A 72 2.89 -4.30 -26.55
N ASP A 73 2.60 -5.56 -26.90
CA ASP A 73 3.13 -6.27 -28.03
C ASP A 73 3.00 -5.30 -29.21
N ARG A 74 4.09 -4.60 -29.51
CA ARG A 74 4.13 -3.63 -30.60
C ARG A 74 4.40 -4.43 -31.87
N PRO A 75 3.68 -4.10 -32.96
CA PRO A 75 3.53 -4.94 -34.15
C PRO A 75 4.84 -5.27 -34.86
#